data_AF-M3K6B2-F1
#
_entry.id   AF-M3K6B2-F1
#
_cell.length_a   1.000
_cell.length_b   1.000
_cell.length_c   1.000
_cell.angle_alpha   90.00
_cell.angle_beta   90.00
_cell.angle_gamma   90.00
#
_symmetry.space_group_name_H-M   'P 1'
#
loop_
_entity.id
_entity.type
_entity.pdbx_description
1 polymer ?
#
loop_
_entity_poly.entity_id
_entity_poly.type
_entity_poly.pdbx_seq_one_letter_code
_entity_poly.pdbx_strand_id
1 'polypeptide(L)'
;MKQRTTVFSIDPNYEDLITNVNQTNFQVTSQPDKQFIIENKYTVEPTKKYPNIQQFRIQTKFEDPLDSIFNFGYSRGLNVYAVPVPHYKEVDFWNEVNELTNELLNITITPASFVRNLNSYYYHDIQPIDLINDKLTKGVNYDYAYNSDKVIIRELLQNVDNVNYNLKTGIKKEIGLFWIDEKFSNKQDKSLRGFRVLLDEENSDEKNVHKTMFDMISKHAHLEKSTSKIIPQGLHPIVNTKIPDSTVEYFQSQGCKLYYYINVNKSLIFDPFQNVPSGSQLVINNGNKNLELPEYKIPEWGNEVLFEFDDIISEVNLTLHSRYQLPENNREQATTIFNSPPDVFIGCNTDKVDVLNASPFDTKRDIQIGRYFAN
;
A
#
# COMPACT_ATOMS: atom_id res chain seq x y z
N MET A 1 -5.55 -24.01 3.97
CA MET A 1 -5.36 -22.54 4.11
C MET A 1 -4.05 -22.30 4.85
N LYS A 2 -3.19 -21.41 4.35
CA LYS A 2 -1.94 -21.04 5.03
C LYS A 2 -2.11 -19.66 5.66
N GLN A 3 -1.81 -19.52 6.95
CA GLN A 3 -1.77 -18.24 7.64
C GLN A 3 -0.36 -17.97 8.13
N ARG A 4 0.16 -16.78 7.83
CA ARG A 4 1.36 -16.24 8.44
C ARG A 4 0.96 -15.02 9.26
N THR A 5 1.35 -14.98 10.51
CA THR A 5 1.22 -13.80 11.36
C THR A 5 2.61 -13.30 11.71
N THR A 6 2.86 -12.02 11.50
CA THR A 6 4.09 -11.37 11.93
C THR A 6 3.73 -10.33 12.97
N VAL A 7 4.20 -10.56 14.20
CA VAL A 7 4.09 -9.62 15.33
C VAL A 7 5.40 -8.84 15.39
N PHE A 8 5.31 -7.54 15.21
CA PHE A 8 6.42 -6.62 15.35
C PHE A 8 6.36 -5.95 16.73
N SER A 9 7.45 -6.10 17.48
CA SER A 9 7.67 -5.42 18.75
C SER A 9 8.55 -4.19 18.54
N ILE A 10 8.06 -3.06 19.03
CA ILE A 10 8.85 -1.83 19.14
C ILE A 10 9.86 -1.95 20.31
N ASP A 11 9.57 -2.80 21.29
CA ASP A 11 10.49 -3.09 22.39
C ASP A 11 11.55 -4.14 21.97
N PRO A 12 12.85 -3.82 22.03
CA PRO A 12 13.91 -4.80 21.80
C PRO A 12 14.07 -5.80 22.96
N ASN A 13 13.51 -5.53 24.14
CA ASN A 13 13.58 -6.44 25.29
C ASN A 13 12.49 -7.52 25.22
N TYR A 14 12.80 -8.62 24.53
CA TYR A 14 11.82 -9.67 24.22
C TYR A 14 11.47 -10.60 25.39
N GLU A 15 12.32 -10.71 26.41
CA GLU A 15 12.16 -11.70 27.49
C GLU A 15 10.93 -11.43 28.35
N ASP A 16 10.56 -10.15 28.50
CA ASP A 16 9.39 -9.74 29.27
C ASP A 16 8.08 -9.77 28.46
N LEU A 17 8.17 -9.98 27.14
CA LEU A 17 7.01 -9.96 26.23
C LEU A 17 6.32 -11.32 26.14
N ILE A 18 7.07 -12.40 26.38
CA ILE A 18 6.60 -13.78 26.15
C ILE A 18 5.93 -14.32 27.40
N THR A 19 4.63 -14.54 27.32
CA THR A 19 3.86 -15.14 28.43
C THR A 19 3.73 -16.66 28.28
N ASN A 20 3.59 -17.17 27.05
CA ASN A 20 3.56 -18.62 26.79
C ASN A 20 3.97 -18.92 25.34
N VAL A 21 4.88 -19.87 25.14
CA VAL A 21 5.19 -20.42 23.81
C VAL A 21 5.39 -21.92 23.92
N ASN A 22 4.54 -22.68 23.25
CA ASN A 22 4.66 -24.14 23.11
C ASN A 22 4.05 -24.61 21.77
N GLN A 23 3.97 -25.92 21.55
CA GLN A 23 3.44 -26.53 20.30
C GLN A 23 1.99 -26.17 19.99
N THR A 24 1.21 -25.80 21.00
CA THR A 24 -0.24 -25.57 20.87
C THR A 24 -0.64 -24.13 21.09
N ASN A 25 0.23 -23.30 21.66
CA ASN A 25 -0.12 -21.99 22.15
C ASN A 25 1.05 -21.01 21.98
N PHE A 26 0.73 -19.80 21.52
CA PHE A 26 1.61 -18.66 21.47
C PHE A 26 0.88 -17.45 22.09
N GLN A 27 1.46 -16.91 23.17
CA GLN A 27 0.97 -15.76 23.88
C GLN A 27 2.10 -14.76 24.14
N VAL A 28 1.84 -13.53 23.77
CA VAL A 28 2.71 -12.38 24.06
C VAL A 28 1.87 -11.20 24.50
N THR A 29 2.43 -10.40 25.40
CA THR A 29 1.82 -9.20 25.94
C THR A 29 2.82 -8.04 25.81
N SER A 30 2.35 -6.91 25.30
CA SER A 30 3.18 -5.73 25.14
C SER A 30 3.34 -4.99 26.46
N GLN A 31 4.39 -4.18 26.56
CA GLN A 31 4.47 -3.17 27.61
C GLN A 31 3.48 -2.03 27.33
N PRO A 32 3.05 -1.29 28.37
CA PRO A 32 2.34 -0.03 28.18
C PRO A 32 3.12 0.89 27.23
N ASP A 33 2.40 1.56 26.32
CA ASP A 33 2.96 2.50 25.33
C ASP A 33 3.93 1.90 24.29
N LYS A 34 4.09 0.57 24.25
CA LYS A 34 4.90 -0.17 23.26
C LYS A 34 4.11 -1.29 22.61
N GLN A 35 2.91 -0.96 22.14
CA GLN A 35 1.98 -1.91 21.56
C GLN A 35 2.55 -2.59 20.30
N PHE A 36 2.08 -3.80 20.04
CA PHE A 36 2.48 -4.53 18.86
C PHE A 36 1.82 -3.98 17.61
N ILE A 37 2.54 -4.13 16.50
CA ILE A 37 2.00 -3.99 15.16
C ILE A 37 2.02 -5.37 14.50
N ILE A 38 0.91 -5.77 13.90
CA ILE A 38 0.73 -7.14 13.44
C ILE A 38 0.30 -7.15 11.98
N GLU A 39 1.04 -7.87 11.14
CA GLU A 39 0.55 -8.29 9.84
C GLU A 39 -0.01 -9.71 9.93
N ASN A 40 -1.26 -9.90 9.53
CA ASN A 40 -1.73 -11.23 9.13
C ASN A 40 -1.74 -11.34 7.61
N LYS A 41 -1.12 -12.40 7.11
CA LYS A 41 -1.13 -12.78 5.70
C LYS A 41 -1.82 -14.14 5.55
N TYR A 42 -2.89 -14.14 4.79
CA TYR A 42 -3.64 -15.33 4.42
C TYR A 42 -3.33 -15.69 2.97
N THR A 43 -3.11 -16.98 2.71
CA THR A 43 -3.00 -17.52 1.36
C THR A 43 -3.96 -18.68 1.21
N VAL A 44 -4.90 -18.51 0.28
CA VAL A 44 -5.99 -19.46 0.02
C VAL A 44 -6.13 -19.68 -1.47
N GLU A 45 -6.67 -20.83 -1.84
CA GLU A 45 -7.09 -21.08 -3.22
C GLU A 45 -8.35 -20.26 -3.52
N PRO A 46 -8.51 -19.73 -4.74
CA PRO A 46 -9.71 -19.00 -5.09
C PRO A 46 -10.93 -19.92 -5.09
N THR A 47 -12.00 -19.49 -4.41
CA THR A 47 -13.31 -20.17 -4.42
C THR A 47 -13.97 -20.12 -5.79
N LYS A 48 -13.73 -19.01 -6.51
CA LYS A 48 -14.19 -18.77 -7.88
C LYS A 48 -13.04 -18.32 -8.76
N LYS A 49 -13.02 -18.80 -10.00
CA LYS A 49 -12.07 -18.37 -11.04
C LYS A 49 -12.75 -17.40 -12.01
N TYR A 50 -12.00 -16.35 -12.37
CA TYR A 50 -12.42 -15.28 -13.25
C TYR A 50 -11.57 -15.33 -14.52
N PRO A 51 -12.04 -16.01 -15.60
CA PRO A 51 -11.21 -16.31 -16.77
C PRO A 51 -10.76 -15.08 -17.56
N ASN A 52 -11.42 -13.93 -17.41
CA ASN A 52 -11.04 -12.70 -18.10
C ASN A 52 -10.13 -11.80 -17.25
N ILE A 53 -9.94 -12.11 -15.96
CA ILE A 53 -9.09 -11.37 -15.03
C ILE A 53 -7.77 -12.11 -14.84
N GLN A 54 -6.67 -11.54 -15.33
CA GLN A 54 -5.33 -12.07 -15.07
C GLN A 54 -4.91 -11.83 -13.62
N GLN A 55 -5.10 -10.60 -13.15
CA GLN A 55 -4.77 -10.16 -11.79
C GLN A 55 -5.76 -9.11 -11.32
N PHE A 56 -6.10 -9.14 -10.05
CA PHE A 56 -6.96 -8.16 -9.41
C PHE A 56 -6.44 -7.81 -8.03
N ARG A 57 -6.44 -6.54 -7.66
CA ARG A 57 -5.91 -6.08 -6.39
C ARG A 57 -6.78 -4.98 -5.80
N ILE A 58 -7.11 -5.11 -4.52
CA ILE A 58 -7.76 -4.07 -3.74
C ILE A 58 -6.81 -3.68 -2.61
N GLN A 59 -6.59 -2.39 -2.44
CA GLN A 59 -5.83 -1.85 -1.32
C GLN A 59 -6.64 -0.78 -0.64
N THR A 60 -6.82 -0.90 0.67
CA THR A 60 -7.52 0.11 1.45
C THR A 60 -6.70 0.57 2.63
N LYS A 61 -6.65 1.88 2.82
CA LYS A 61 -5.90 2.54 3.88
C LYS A 61 -6.81 3.51 4.64
N PHE A 62 -7.14 3.13 5.86
CA PHE A 62 -7.90 3.92 6.82
C PHE A 62 -7.00 4.93 7.54
N GLU A 63 -5.82 4.47 7.93
CA GLU A 63 -4.84 5.21 8.74
C GLU A 63 -3.41 4.99 8.25
N ASP A 64 -2.50 5.89 8.61
CA ASP A 64 -1.08 5.72 8.30
C ASP A 64 -0.48 4.62 9.19
N PRO A 65 0.32 3.69 8.63
CA PRO A 65 1.10 2.75 9.44
C PRO A 65 2.01 3.49 10.43
N LEU A 66 2.11 2.96 11.65
CA LEU A 66 2.96 3.46 12.72
C LEU A 66 4.41 2.99 12.57
N ASP A 67 4.67 2.03 11.68
CA ASP A 67 5.99 1.46 11.44
C ASP A 67 6.48 1.59 9.98
N SER A 68 7.75 1.25 9.81
CA SER A 68 8.45 1.18 8.52
C SER A 68 8.75 -0.25 8.06
N ILE A 69 8.22 -1.26 8.77
CA ILE A 69 8.46 -2.68 8.49
C ILE A 69 7.41 -3.23 7.53
N PHE A 70 6.14 -2.95 7.80
CA PHE A 70 5.03 -3.43 7.00
C PHE A 70 4.71 -2.47 5.86
N ASN A 71 4.90 -2.94 4.63
CA ASN A 71 4.65 -2.12 3.45
C ASN A 71 3.13 -1.98 3.14
N PHE A 72 2.53 -0.96 3.73
CA PHE A 72 1.19 -0.44 3.46
C PHE A 72 1.24 1.02 2.94
N GLY A 73 2.30 1.34 2.16
CA GLY A 73 2.61 2.68 1.64
C GLY A 73 1.81 3.14 0.40
N TYR A 74 0.57 2.68 0.26
CA TYR A 74 -0.31 3.08 -0.84
C TYR A 74 -1.22 4.26 -0.42
N SER A 75 -1.90 4.89 -1.39
CA SER A 75 -2.73 6.08 -1.14
C SER A 75 -3.88 5.80 -0.18
N ARG A 76 -4.20 6.81 0.66
CA ARG A 76 -5.35 6.77 1.57
C ARG A 76 -6.65 6.53 0.81
N GLY A 77 -7.58 5.78 1.41
CA GLY A 77 -8.86 5.44 0.81
C GLY A 77 -8.84 4.06 0.14
N LEU A 78 -9.65 3.87 -0.89
CA LEU A 78 -9.79 2.65 -1.66
C LEU A 78 -9.02 2.76 -2.99
N ASN A 79 -8.22 1.75 -3.31
CA ASN A 79 -7.53 1.62 -4.58
C ASN A 79 -7.85 0.24 -5.16
N VAL A 80 -8.35 0.21 -6.41
CA VAL A 80 -8.69 -1.03 -7.10
C VAL A 80 -7.91 -1.10 -8.40
N TYR A 81 -7.27 -2.22 -8.64
CA TYR A 81 -6.54 -2.49 -9.87
C TYR A 81 -7.02 -3.78 -10.51
N ALA A 82 -7.28 -3.74 -11.82
CA ALA A 82 -7.69 -4.91 -12.59
C ALA A 82 -6.84 -5.03 -13.85
N VAL A 83 -6.24 -6.20 -14.07
CA VAL A 83 -5.51 -6.52 -15.30
C VAL A 83 -6.26 -7.63 -16.03
N PRO A 84 -6.67 -7.37 -17.28
CA PRO A 84 -7.33 -8.38 -18.08
C PRO A 84 -6.33 -9.40 -18.63
N VAL A 85 -6.81 -10.60 -18.95
CA VAL A 85 -6.03 -11.55 -19.76
C VAL A 85 -5.82 -11.02 -21.19
N PRO A 86 -4.77 -11.46 -21.92
CA PRO A 86 -4.63 -11.13 -23.33
C PRO A 86 -5.87 -11.52 -24.15
N HIS A 87 -6.31 -10.64 -25.06
CA HIS A 87 -7.44 -10.87 -25.97
C HIS A 87 -8.81 -11.17 -25.29
N TYR A 88 -9.03 -10.67 -24.08
CA TYR A 88 -10.30 -10.74 -23.38
C TYR A 88 -11.46 -10.06 -24.12
N LYS A 89 -12.69 -10.46 -23.80
CA LYS A 89 -13.90 -9.73 -24.20
C LYS A 89 -14.22 -8.68 -23.14
N GLU A 90 -14.31 -7.43 -23.56
CA GLU A 90 -14.45 -6.28 -22.64
C GLU A 90 -15.69 -6.39 -21.74
N VAL A 91 -16.83 -6.78 -22.29
CA VAL A 91 -18.08 -6.95 -21.52
C VAL A 91 -17.91 -8.03 -20.44
N ASP A 92 -17.28 -9.16 -20.78
CA ASP A 92 -17.11 -10.27 -19.84
C ASP A 92 -16.14 -9.89 -18.72
N PHE A 93 -15.03 -9.21 -19.04
CA PHE A 93 -14.10 -8.69 -18.05
C PHE A 93 -14.76 -7.73 -17.06
N TRP A 94 -15.55 -6.77 -17.54
CA TRP A 94 -16.22 -5.81 -16.64
C TRP A 94 -17.32 -6.46 -15.80
N ASN A 95 -17.99 -7.48 -16.33
CA ASN A 95 -18.94 -8.27 -15.53
C ASN A 95 -18.22 -9.00 -14.39
N GLU A 96 -17.08 -9.64 -14.67
CA GLU A 96 -16.26 -10.32 -13.66
C GLU A 96 -15.68 -9.35 -12.63
N VAL A 97 -15.19 -8.18 -13.06
CA VAL A 97 -14.70 -7.14 -12.16
C VAL A 97 -15.81 -6.65 -11.23
N ASN A 98 -17.00 -6.36 -11.77
CA ASN A 98 -18.14 -5.91 -10.98
C ASN A 98 -18.62 -6.97 -9.99
N GLU A 99 -18.65 -8.23 -10.41
CA GLU A 99 -18.99 -9.34 -9.53
C GLU A 99 -18.00 -9.41 -8.37
N LEU A 100 -16.71 -9.38 -8.66
CA LEU A 100 -15.66 -9.46 -7.65
C LEU A 100 -15.67 -8.26 -6.70
N THR A 101 -15.88 -7.04 -7.19
CA THR A 101 -16.01 -5.85 -6.33
C THR A 101 -17.27 -5.91 -5.48
N ASN A 102 -18.38 -6.41 -6.01
CA ASN A 102 -19.62 -6.53 -5.25
C ASN A 102 -19.51 -7.60 -4.16
N GLU A 103 -18.89 -8.74 -4.46
CA GLU A 103 -18.61 -9.81 -3.49
C GLU A 103 -17.70 -9.31 -2.35
N LEU A 104 -16.62 -8.60 -2.70
CA LEU A 104 -15.58 -8.23 -1.75
C LEU A 104 -15.84 -6.91 -1.01
N LEU A 105 -16.62 -5.99 -1.57
CA LEU A 105 -16.79 -4.63 -1.05
C LEU A 105 -18.27 -4.18 -0.98
N ASN A 106 -19.21 -4.94 -1.54
CA ASN A 106 -20.63 -4.57 -1.69
C ASN A 106 -20.81 -3.19 -2.34
N ILE A 107 -20.00 -2.93 -3.37
CA ILE A 107 -20.12 -1.77 -4.24
C ILE A 107 -20.11 -2.20 -5.71
N THR A 108 -20.70 -1.37 -6.55
CA THR A 108 -20.59 -1.48 -8.01
C THR A 108 -19.76 -0.29 -8.50
N ILE A 109 -18.68 -0.57 -9.22
CA ILE A 109 -17.82 0.45 -9.81
C ILE A 109 -18.03 0.43 -11.32
N THR A 110 -18.57 1.52 -11.88
CA THR A 110 -18.83 1.54 -13.32
C THR A 110 -17.52 1.47 -14.11
N PRO A 111 -17.48 0.78 -15.27
CA PRO A 111 -16.27 0.72 -16.11
C PRO A 111 -15.69 2.09 -16.46
N ALA A 112 -16.56 3.09 -16.66
CA ALA A 112 -16.16 4.45 -16.97
C ALA A 112 -15.43 5.16 -15.81
N SER A 113 -15.59 4.70 -14.56
CA SER A 113 -14.90 5.25 -13.40
C SER A 113 -13.44 4.79 -13.29
N PHE A 114 -13.03 3.78 -14.07
CA PHE A 114 -11.65 3.31 -14.09
C PHE A 114 -10.79 4.13 -15.05
N VAL A 115 -9.64 4.54 -14.55
CA VAL A 115 -8.55 5.09 -15.35
C VAL A 115 -7.83 3.94 -16.05
N ARG A 116 -7.72 4.01 -17.39
CA ARG A 116 -6.91 3.09 -18.16
C ARG A 116 -5.42 3.44 -18.04
N ASN A 117 -4.62 2.45 -17.66
CA ASN A 117 -3.16 2.45 -17.70
C ASN A 117 -2.70 1.44 -18.79
N LEU A 118 -1.40 1.38 -19.11
CA LEU A 118 -0.81 0.60 -20.21
C LEU A 118 -1.45 -0.78 -20.39
N ASN A 119 -1.46 -1.57 -19.32
CA ASN A 119 -1.98 -2.94 -19.31
C ASN A 119 -2.99 -3.19 -18.18
N SER A 120 -3.46 -2.15 -17.50
CA SER A 120 -4.32 -2.28 -16.32
C SER A 120 -5.38 -1.19 -16.26
N TYR A 121 -6.37 -1.41 -15.41
CA TYR A 121 -7.38 -0.43 -15.03
C TYR A 121 -7.19 -0.10 -13.56
N TYR A 122 -7.30 1.19 -13.24
CA TYR A 122 -7.11 1.72 -11.90
C TYR A 122 -8.32 2.54 -11.47
N TYR A 123 -8.82 2.31 -10.27
CA TYR A 123 -9.86 3.10 -9.64
C TYR A 123 -9.39 3.55 -8.26
N HIS A 124 -9.77 4.76 -7.89
CA HIS A 124 -9.46 5.38 -6.61
C HIS A 124 -10.70 6.04 -6.02
N ASP A 125 -10.87 5.90 -4.72
CA ASP A 125 -11.78 6.69 -3.91
C ASP A 125 -11.05 7.10 -2.63
N ILE A 126 -11.28 8.33 -2.17
CA ILE A 126 -10.70 8.81 -0.91
C ILE A 126 -11.32 8.13 0.30
N GLN A 127 -12.54 7.60 0.18
CA GLN A 127 -13.24 6.91 1.25
C GLN A 127 -12.74 5.46 1.34
N PRO A 128 -12.16 5.05 2.49
CA PRO A 128 -11.78 3.66 2.69
C PRO A 128 -13.03 2.80 2.86
N ILE A 129 -12.96 1.55 2.40
CA ILE A 129 -14.06 0.58 2.45
C ILE A 129 -13.53 -0.75 2.99
N ASP A 130 -14.23 -1.31 3.99
CA ASP A 130 -13.91 -2.61 4.55
C ASP A 130 -14.04 -3.73 3.53
N LEU A 131 -13.12 -4.70 3.59
CA LEU A 131 -13.29 -5.95 2.85
C LEU A 131 -14.36 -6.81 3.54
N ILE A 132 -15.29 -7.36 2.77
CA ILE A 132 -16.30 -8.31 3.23
C ILE A 132 -15.63 -9.66 3.43
N ASN A 133 -15.11 -9.85 4.64
CA ASN A 133 -14.47 -11.08 5.04
C ASN A 133 -14.60 -11.27 6.56
N ASP A 134 -15.32 -12.30 6.98
CA ASP A 134 -15.58 -12.58 8.39
C ASP A 134 -14.31 -12.86 9.22
N LYS A 135 -13.17 -13.08 8.56
CA LYS A 135 -11.88 -13.33 9.23
C LYS A 135 -11.06 -12.07 9.45
N LEU A 136 -11.40 -10.96 8.78
CA LEU A 136 -10.64 -9.71 8.88
C LEU A 136 -11.27 -8.77 9.90
N THR A 137 -10.40 -7.98 10.53
CA THR A 137 -10.86 -6.90 11.42
C THR A 137 -11.42 -5.75 10.58
N LYS A 138 -12.51 -5.12 11.03
CA LYS A 138 -13.05 -3.93 10.36
C LYS A 138 -12.25 -2.68 10.69
N GLY A 139 -12.18 -1.73 9.76
CA GLY A 139 -11.52 -0.45 9.92
C GLY A 139 -10.00 -0.52 9.87
N VAL A 140 -9.43 -1.61 9.34
CA VAL A 140 -7.97 -1.83 9.29
C VAL A 140 -7.44 -1.77 7.87
N ASN A 141 -6.17 -1.38 7.73
CA ASN A 141 -5.53 -1.36 6.43
C ASN A 141 -5.41 -2.79 5.89
N TYR A 142 -5.76 -2.99 4.61
CA TYR A 142 -5.66 -4.30 3.98
C TYR A 142 -5.22 -4.23 2.52
N ASP A 143 -4.65 -5.34 2.06
CA ASP A 143 -4.24 -5.56 0.68
C ASP A 143 -4.70 -6.95 0.24
N TYR A 144 -5.73 -6.96 -0.60
CA TYR A 144 -6.28 -8.15 -1.24
C TYR A 144 -5.67 -8.26 -2.64
N ALA A 145 -5.15 -9.44 -2.97
CA ALA A 145 -4.53 -9.69 -4.25
C ALA A 145 -4.96 -11.07 -4.78
N TYR A 146 -5.53 -11.08 -5.97
CA TYR A 146 -6.09 -12.25 -6.65
C TYR A 146 -5.35 -12.51 -7.96
N ASN A 147 -5.12 -13.80 -8.23
CA ASN A 147 -4.89 -14.34 -9.57
C ASN A 147 -5.60 -15.70 -9.69
N SER A 148 -5.48 -16.36 -10.86
CA SER A 148 -6.15 -17.65 -11.14
C SER A 148 -5.77 -18.80 -10.21
N ASP A 149 -4.66 -18.68 -9.50
CA ASP A 149 -4.04 -19.76 -8.74
C ASP A 149 -4.20 -19.56 -7.22
N LYS A 150 -4.19 -18.31 -6.76
CA LYS A 150 -4.23 -17.98 -5.33
C LYS A 150 -4.85 -16.61 -5.06
N VAL A 151 -5.39 -16.50 -3.85
CA VAL A 151 -5.75 -15.24 -3.21
C VAL A 151 -4.81 -15.01 -2.03
N ILE A 152 -4.23 -13.82 -1.99
CA ILE A 152 -3.40 -13.33 -0.89
C ILE A 152 -4.14 -12.17 -0.24
N ILE A 153 -4.35 -12.25 1.07
CA ILE A 153 -4.97 -11.17 1.85
C ILE A 153 -3.98 -10.78 2.94
N ARG A 154 -3.63 -9.51 3.02
CA ARG A 154 -2.85 -8.94 4.12
C ARG A 154 -3.72 -7.96 4.90
N GLU A 155 -3.70 -8.02 6.22
CA GLU A 155 -4.27 -7.01 7.10
C GLU A 155 -3.17 -6.50 8.05
N LEU A 156 -3.22 -5.21 8.36
CA LEU A 156 -2.33 -4.56 9.33
C LEU A 156 -3.15 -4.15 10.55
N LEU A 157 -2.84 -4.75 11.70
CA LEU A 157 -3.40 -4.37 13.00
C LEU A 157 -2.37 -3.52 13.74
N GLN A 158 -2.82 -2.41 14.30
CA GLN A 158 -1.97 -1.47 15.03
C GLN A 158 -2.47 -1.35 16.47
N ASN A 159 -1.58 -0.97 17.39
CA ASN A 159 -1.91 -0.76 18.80
C ASN A 159 -2.45 -2.02 19.51
N VAL A 160 -1.86 -3.18 19.26
CA VAL A 160 -2.30 -4.45 19.84
C VAL A 160 -1.54 -4.76 21.14
N ASP A 161 -2.26 -4.83 22.27
CA ASP A 161 -1.64 -5.10 23.58
C ASP A 161 -1.35 -6.59 23.82
N ASN A 162 -2.25 -7.47 23.37
CA ASN A 162 -2.21 -8.89 23.69
C ASN A 162 -2.43 -9.73 22.44
N VAL A 163 -1.57 -10.72 22.26
CA VAL A 163 -1.67 -11.68 21.16
C VAL A 163 -1.79 -13.07 21.75
N ASN A 164 -2.84 -13.79 21.36
CA ASN A 164 -3.07 -15.15 21.81
C ASN A 164 -3.50 -16.01 20.61
N TYR A 165 -2.64 -16.95 20.24
CA TYR A 165 -2.91 -17.92 19.20
C TYR A 165 -2.86 -19.33 19.76
N ASN A 166 -3.90 -20.09 19.44
CA ASN A 166 -3.98 -21.51 19.75
C ASN A 166 -3.96 -22.30 18.44
N LEU A 167 -3.45 -23.53 18.52
CA LEU A 167 -3.54 -24.51 17.45
C LEU A 167 -5.00 -24.70 17.03
N LYS A 168 -5.24 -24.69 15.72
CA LYS A 168 -6.56 -24.91 15.14
C LYS A 168 -6.46 -25.99 14.08
N THR A 169 -7.32 -26.99 14.19
CA THR A 169 -7.41 -28.11 13.25
C THR A 169 -7.62 -27.62 11.82
N GLY A 170 -6.82 -28.16 10.90
CA GLY A 170 -6.88 -27.83 9.46
C GLY A 170 -6.28 -26.47 9.05
N ILE A 171 -5.61 -25.74 9.96
CA ILE A 171 -4.94 -24.47 9.65
C ILE A 171 -3.46 -24.58 9.98
N LYS A 172 -2.61 -24.54 8.94
CA LYS A 172 -1.16 -24.37 9.11
C LYS A 172 -0.87 -22.91 9.42
N LYS A 173 -0.52 -22.61 10.67
CA LYS A 173 -0.23 -21.24 11.12
C LYS A 173 1.24 -21.09 11.49
N GLU A 174 1.88 -20.11 10.85
CA GLU A 174 3.23 -19.67 11.18
C GLU A 174 3.17 -18.31 11.84
N ILE A 175 3.77 -18.17 13.02
CA ILE A 175 3.81 -16.92 13.78
C ILE A 175 5.25 -16.50 13.95
N GLY A 176 5.60 -15.26 13.64
CA GLY A 176 6.90 -14.69 13.96
C GLY A 176 6.77 -13.52 14.90
N LEU A 177 7.55 -13.50 15.99
CA LEU A 177 7.76 -12.32 16.81
C LEU A 177 9.13 -11.74 16.43
N PHE A 178 9.15 -10.46 16.02
CA PHE A 178 10.38 -9.79 15.60
C PHE A 178 10.51 -8.39 16.18
N TRP A 179 11.76 -7.95 16.34
CA TRP A 179 12.15 -6.59 16.69
C TRP A 179 13.38 -6.19 15.86
N ILE A 180 13.65 -4.89 15.77
CA ILE A 180 14.83 -4.36 15.08
C ILE A 180 16.08 -4.66 15.90
N ASP A 181 17.10 -5.23 15.27
CA ASP A 181 18.44 -5.25 15.82
C ASP A 181 19.21 -4.02 15.34
N GLU A 182 19.32 -3.02 16.22
CA GLU A 182 20.02 -1.76 15.96
C GLU A 182 21.51 -1.94 15.65
N LYS A 183 22.14 -3.06 16.06
CA LYS A 183 23.57 -3.30 15.76
C LYS A 183 23.82 -3.65 14.30
N PHE A 184 22.83 -4.26 13.65
CA PHE A 184 22.92 -4.73 12.26
C PHE A 184 22.01 -3.96 11.31
N SER A 185 21.23 -3.02 11.84
CA SER A 185 20.38 -2.14 11.05
C SER A 185 21.09 -0.85 10.71
N ASN A 186 20.75 -0.29 9.54
CA ASN A 186 21.09 1.07 9.18
C ASN A 186 19.79 1.85 8.88
N LYS A 187 19.88 3.04 8.28
CA LYS A 187 18.69 3.85 7.97
C LYS A 187 17.78 3.21 6.92
N GLN A 188 18.35 2.52 5.93
CA GLN A 188 17.62 1.94 4.80
C GLN A 188 17.31 0.45 4.99
N ASP A 189 18.31 -0.31 5.42
CA ASP A 189 18.21 -1.75 5.64
C ASP A 189 17.99 -2.02 7.13
N LYS A 190 16.95 -2.79 7.43
CA LYS A 190 16.63 -3.20 8.80
C LYS A 190 16.94 -4.68 8.96
N SER A 191 17.62 -5.04 10.04
CA SER A 191 17.78 -6.44 10.41
C SER A 191 16.80 -6.76 11.52
N LEU A 192 15.88 -7.66 11.24
CA LEU A 192 14.89 -8.15 12.18
C LEU A 192 15.41 -9.41 12.86
N ARG A 193 15.35 -9.42 14.19
CA ARG A 193 15.64 -10.61 15.00
C ARG A 193 14.42 -11.05 15.77
N GLY A 194 14.32 -12.35 15.97
CA GLY A 194 13.33 -12.92 16.85
C GLY A 194 13.17 -14.41 16.67
N PHE A 195 11.95 -14.90 16.76
CA PHE A 195 11.66 -16.31 16.65
C PHE A 195 10.36 -16.59 15.91
N ARG A 196 10.33 -17.73 15.25
CA ARG A 196 9.20 -18.27 14.51
C ARG A 196 8.64 -19.47 15.23
N VAL A 197 7.34 -19.53 15.35
CA VAL A 197 6.57 -20.61 15.96
C VAL A 197 5.66 -21.20 14.89
N LEU A 198 5.75 -22.52 14.72
CA LEU A 198 4.86 -23.26 13.84
C LEU A 198 3.78 -23.93 14.70
N LEU A 199 2.53 -23.57 14.45
CA LEU A 199 1.35 -24.22 15.01
C LEU A 199 0.71 -25.04 13.87
N ASP A 200 1.07 -26.32 13.83
CA ASP A 200 0.66 -27.26 12.80
C ASP A 200 0.46 -28.65 13.42
N GLU A 201 -0.71 -29.26 13.23
CA GLU A 201 -1.05 -30.57 13.79
C GLU A 201 -0.22 -31.69 13.15
N GLU A 202 0.18 -31.52 11.88
CA GLU A 202 0.96 -32.51 11.15
C GLU A 202 2.45 -32.48 11.52
N ASN A 203 2.89 -31.46 12.26
CA ASN A 203 4.29 -31.32 12.65
C ASN A 203 4.54 -32.02 13.99
N SER A 204 5.13 -33.22 13.94
CA SER A 204 5.54 -33.99 15.11
C SER A 204 6.90 -33.57 15.69
N ASP A 205 7.57 -32.57 15.10
CA ASP A 205 8.91 -32.16 15.56
C ASP A 205 8.84 -31.48 16.94
N GLU A 206 9.71 -31.92 17.86
CA GLU A 206 9.86 -31.33 19.20
C GLU A 206 10.33 -29.86 19.15
N LYS A 207 10.90 -29.41 18.03
CA LYS A 207 11.36 -28.02 17.83
C LYS A 207 10.40 -27.26 16.93
N ASN A 208 9.30 -26.80 17.51
CA ASN A 208 8.33 -25.93 16.83
C ASN A 208 8.69 -24.43 16.92
N VAL A 209 9.75 -24.08 17.67
CA VAL A 209 10.25 -22.72 17.88
C VAL A 209 11.65 -22.58 17.28
N HIS A 210 11.82 -21.60 16.39
CA HIS A 210 13.06 -21.37 15.66
C HIS A 210 13.52 -19.93 15.82
N LYS A 211 14.73 -19.72 16.37
CA LYS A 211 15.39 -18.42 16.31
C LYS A 211 15.64 -18.04 14.85
N THR A 212 15.22 -16.85 14.47
CA THR A 212 15.24 -16.40 13.08
C THR A 212 15.74 -14.96 13.00
N MET A 213 16.54 -14.69 11.98
CA MET A 213 16.99 -13.35 11.62
C MET A 213 16.64 -13.12 10.16
N PHE A 214 16.09 -11.96 9.84
CA PHE A 214 15.77 -11.54 8.48
C PHE A 214 16.41 -10.19 8.21
N ASP A 215 17.09 -10.09 7.08
CA ASP A 215 17.51 -8.79 6.56
C ASP A 215 16.41 -8.26 5.64
N MET A 216 15.94 -7.06 5.97
CA MET A 216 14.98 -6.30 5.18
C MET A 216 15.74 -5.22 4.43
N ILE A 217 15.91 -5.44 3.14
CA ILE A 217 16.47 -4.46 2.23
C ILE A 217 15.29 -3.68 1.66
N SER A 218 15.14 -2.42 2.05
CA SER A 218 14.02 -1.63 1.55
C SER A 218 14.33 -1.06 0.17
N LYS A 219 13.51 -1.43 -0.82
CA LYS A 219 13.50 -0.78 -2.13
C LYS A 219 12.95 0.65 -2.08
N HIS A 220 12.18 0.96 -1.04
CA HIS A 220 11.58 2.28 -0.84
C HIS A 220 12.01 2.83 0.52
N ALA A 221 12.80 3.90 0.56
CA ALA A 221 13.19 4.46 1.85
C ALA A 221 11.96 5.13 2.50
N HIS A 222 11.71 4.78 3.76
CA HIS A 222 10.70 5.45 4.57
C HIS A 222 11.24 6.80 5.00
N LEU A 223 10.80 7.85 4.30
CA LEU A 223 11.10 9.22 4.64
C LEU A 223 10.26 9.66 5.85
N GLU A 224 10.76 10.64 6.60
CA GLU A 224 9.90 11.42 7.47
C GLU A 224 8.72 12.00 6.66
N LYS A 225 7.57 12.14 7.31
CA LYS A 225 6.35 12.55 6.61
C LYS A 225 6.51 13.94 6.01
N SER A 226 6.49 14.02 4.66
CA SER A 226 6.47 15.29 3.95
C SER A 226 5.23 16.10 4.34
N THR A 227 5.40 17.42 4.50
CA THR A 227 4.27 18.30 4.83
C THR A 227 3.80 19.02 3.57
N SER A 228 2.52 18.90 3.27
CA SER A 228 1.92 19.54 2.09
C SER A 228 0.88 20.57 2.51
N LYS A 229 0.88 21.71 1.84
CA LYS A 229 -0.12 22.78 1.99
C LYS A 229 -0.60 23.25 0.62
N ILE A 230 -1.85 23.69 0.57
CA ILE A 230 -2.42 24.30 -0.64
C ILE A 230 -2.23 25.81 -0.55
N ILE A 231 -1.60 26.39 -1.56
CA ILE A 231 -1.51 27.83 -1.75
C ILE A 231 -2.60 28.23 -2.76
N PRO A 232 -3.63 28.98 -2.33
CA PRO A 232 -4.71 29.37 -3.23
C PRO A 232 -4.22 30.42 -4.24
N GLN A 233 -4.38 30.14 -5.54
CA GLN A 233 -4.00 31.05 -6.62
C GLN A 233 -5.03 31.00 -7.76
N GLY A 234 -6.23 31.52 -7.49
CA GLY A 234 -7.32 31.53 -8.46
C GLY A 234 -7.65 30.13 -8.97
N LEU A 235 -7.70 29.97 -10.30
CA LEU A 235 -7.92 28.67 -10.95
C LEU A 235 -6.68 27.76 -11.00
N HIS A 236 -5.55 28.21 -10.45
CA HIS A 236 -4.28 27.49 -10.49
C HIS A 236 -3.71 27.21 -9.10
N PRO A 237 -4.43 26.46 -8.22
CA PRO A 237 -3.92 26.18 -6.88
C PRO A 237 -2.57 25.46 -6.92
N ILE A 238 -1.66 25.86 -6.04
CA ILE A 238 -0.33 25.24 -5.91
C ILE A 238 -0.33 24.30 -4.71
N VAL A 239 0.03 23.04 -4.93
CA VAL A 239 0.37 22.09 -3.88
C VAL A 239 1.85 22.27 -3.56
N ASN A 240 2.12 22.90 -2.42
CA ASN A 240 3.46 23.12 -1.91
C ASN A 240 3.80 22.02 -0.91
N THR A 241 4.79 21.20 -1.24
CA THR A 241 5.22 20.07 -0.42
C THR A 241 6.65 20.27 0.03
N LYS A 242 6.86 20.33 1.34
CA LYS A 242 8.20 20.36 1.95
C LYS A 242 8.69 18.94 2.17
N ILE A 243 9.90 18.70 1.69
CA ILE A 243 10.59 17.42 1.81
C ILE A 243 11.58 17.54 2.99
N PRO A 244 11.57 16.60 3.96
CA PRO A 244 12.46 16.67 5.11
C PRO A 244 13.93 16.60 4.70
N ASP A 245 14.80 17.35 5.39
CA ASP A 245 16.24 17.36 5.14
C ASP A 245 16.89 15.97 5.35
N SER A 246 16.28 15.13 6.19
CA SER A 246 16.68 13.74 6.42
C SER A 246 16.69 12.89 5.13
N THR A 247 16.00 13.33 4.08
CA THR A 247 15.97 12.73 2.73
C THR A 247 17.35 12.75 2.06
N VAL A 248 18.20 13.74 2.37
CA VAL A 248 19.52 13.92 1.74
C VAL A 248 20.42 12.70 1.95
N GLU A 249 20.38 12.11 3.14
CA GLU A 249 21.27 11.00 3.51
C GLU A 249 20.93 9.70 2.78
N TYR A 250 19.65 9.48 2.45
CA TYR A 250 19.20 8.29 1.71
C TYR A 250 19.61 8.34 0.24
N PHE A 251 19.60 9.54 -0.35
CA PHE A 251 19.92 9.78 -1.76
C PHE A 251 21.40 9.54 -2.10
N GLN A 252 22.30 9.57 -1.10
CA GLN A 252 23.74 9.35 -1.31
C GLN A 252 24.10 7.89 -1.61
N SER A 253 23.16 6.96 -1.49
CA SER A 253 23.34 5.57 -1.91
C SER A 253 23.18 5.43 -3.43
N GLN A 254 24.08 4.69 -4.08
CA GLN A 254 24.07 4.56 -5.55
C GLN A 254 22.75 3.94 -6.04
N GLY A 255 22.13 4.54 -7.06
CA GLY A 255 20.95 3.99 -7.73
C GLY A 255 19.60 4.33 -7.09
N CYS A 256 19.55 5.30 -6.19
CA CYS A 256 18.30 5.83 -5.62
C CYS A 256 17.82 7.09 -6.36
N LYS A 257 16.51 7.22 -6.50
CA LYS A 257 15.84 8.42 -7.03
C LYS A 257 14.69 8.83 -6.14
N LEU A 258 14.39 10.12 -6.12
CA LEU A 258 13.26 10.68 -5.38
C LEU A 258 12.03 10.67 -6.27
N TYR A 259 10.92 10.19 -5.73
CA TYR A 259 9.64 10.12 -6.41
C TYR A 259 8.59 10.94 -5.67
N TYR A 260 7.79 11.65 -6.45
CA TYR A 260 6.64 12.40 -5.97
C TYR A 260 5.39 11.88 -6.68
N TYR A 261 4.50 11.25 -5.93
CA TYR A 261 3.27 10.70 -6.47
C TYR A 261 2.07 11.47 -5.92
N ILE A 262 1.07 11.74 -6.76
CA ILE A 262 -0.22 12.28 -6.33
C ILE A 262 -1.37 11.70 -7.14
N ASN A 263 -2.46 11.33 -6.44
CA ASN A 263 -3.78 11.13 -7.05
C ASN A 263 -4.54 12.45 -7.00
N VAL A 264 -4.84 13.00 -8.17
CA VAL A 264 -5.52 14.28 -8.35
C VAL A 264 -7.02 14.02 -8.56
N ASN A 265 -7.84 14.65 -7.73
CA ASN A 265 -9.30 14.65 -7.83
C ASN A 265 -9.75 15.26 -9.15
N LYS A 266 -10.85 14.78 -9.72
CA LYS A 266 -11.37 15.13 -11.05
C LYS A 266 -11.75 16.60 -11.16
N SER A 267 -11.95 17.28 -10.05
CA SER A 267 -12.12 18.74 -10.00
C SER A 267 -10.85 19.52 -10.34
N LEU A 268 -9.70 18.84 -10.36
CA LEU A 268 -8.38 19.38 -10.64
C LEU A 268 -7.77 18.61 -11.82
N ILE A 269 -6.83 19.24 -12.52
CA ILE A 269 -6.05 18.62 -13.60
C ILE A 269 -4.61 19.11 -13.54
N PHE A 270 -3.68 18.20 -13.82
CA PHE A 270 -2.28 18.52 -14.01
C PHE A 270 -2.01 18.87 -15.48
N ASP A 271 -1.41 20.03 -15.76
CA ASP A 271 -0.97 20.43 -17.08
C ASP A 271 0.51 20.02 -17.32
N PRO A 272 0.77 18.99 -18.14
CA PRO A 272 2.13 18.52 -18.39
C PRO A 272 2.97 19.49 -19.24
N PHE A 273 2.39 20.50 -19.88
CA PHE A 273 3.12 21.44 -20.74
C PHE A 273 3.64 22.66 -19.99
N GLN A 274 3.01 23.02 -18.87
CA GLN A 274 3.31 24.24 -18.14
C GLN A 274 3.81 24.00 -16.70
N ASN A 275 3.42 22.88 -16.08
CA ASN A 275 3.52 22.74 -14.63
C ASN A 275 4.41 21.59 -14.14
N VAL A 276 5.25 21.02 -15.01
CA VAL A 276 6.25 20.03 -14.57
C VAL A 276 7.22 20.71 -13.59
N PRO A 277 7.36 20.22 -12.34
CA PRO A 277 8.27 20.82 -11.37
C PRO A 277 9.71 20.83 -11.89
N SER A 278 10.43 21.91 -11.59
CA SER A 278 11.84 22.07 -11.98
C SER A 278 12.71 20.92 -11.44
N GLY A 279 13.61 20.41 -12.27
CA GLY A 279 14.49 19.29 -11.89
C GLY A 279 13.79 17.93 -11.82
N SER A 280 12.58 17.82 -12.38
CA SER A 280 11.81 16.58 -12.42
C SER A 280 11.52 16.10 -13.83
N GLN A 281 11.32 14.80 -13.96
CA GLN A 281 10.77 14.15 -15.12
C GLN A 281 9.38 13.59 -14.78
N LEU A 282 8.41 13.85 -15.66
CA LEU A 282 7.10 13.20 -15.58
C LEU A 282 7.22 11.74 -16.03
N VAL A 283 6.99 10.81 -15.11
CA VAL A 283 7.05 9.35 -15.36
C VAL A 283 5.67 8.79 -15.66
N ILE A 284 4.66 9.22 -14.89
CA ILE A 284 3.28 8.76 -15.04
C ILE A 284 2.36 9.97 -15.11
N ASN A 285 1.45 9.92 -16.07
CA ASN A 285 0.29 10.80 -16.16
C ASN A 285 -0.84 9.98 -16.77
N ASN A 286 -1.63 9.32 -15.93
CA ASN A 286 -2.79 8.53 -16.35
C ASN A 286 -4.08 9.30 -16.05
N GLY A 287 -5.15 8.98 -16.77
CA GLY A 287 -6.47 9.61 -16.61
C GLY A 287 -6.75 10.72 -17.61
N ASN A 288 -7.75 11.55 -17.31
CA ASN A 288 -8.23 12.58 -18.24
C ASN A 288 -7.25 13.74 -18.37
N LYS A 289 -6.73 14.00 -19.58
CA LYS A 289 -5.77 15.09 -19.85
C LYS A 289 -6.38 16.27 -20.60
N ASN A 290 -7.68 16.26 -20.86
CA ASN A 290 -8.32 17.33 -21.59
C ASN A 290 -8.54 18.52 -20.64
N LEU A 291 -7.74 19.57 -20.77
CA LEU A 291 -7.78 20.76 -19.92
C LEU A 291 -9.13 21.51 -19.97
N GLU A 292 -9.86 21.38 -21.08
CA GLU A 292 -11.13 22.09 -21.32
C GLU A 292 -12.37 21.32 -20.85
N LEU A 293 -12.23 20.03 -20.53
CA LEU A 293 -13.36 19.20 -20.13
C LEU A 293 -13.78 19.56 -18.70
N PRO A 294 -15.06 19.87 -18.44
CA PRO A 294 -15.54 20.18 -17.10
C PRO A 294 -15.63 18.92 -16.23
N GLU A 295 -15.59 19.11 -14.91
CA GLU A 295 -15.55 18.01 -13.93
C GLU A 295 -16.73 17.04 -14.07
N TYR A 296 -17.95 17.55 -14.27
CA TYR A 296 -19.17 16.74 -14.35
C TYR A 296 -19.26 15.83 -15.60
N LYS A 297 -18.34 15.97 -16.55
CA LYS A 297 -18.21 15.07 -17.71
C LYS A 297 -17.14 13.99 -17.51
N ILE A 298 -16.48 13.97 -16.35
CA ILE A 298 -15.40 13.05 -16.02
C ILE A 298 -15.94 12.00 -15.03
N PRO A 299 -16.19 10.76 -15.50
CA PRO A 299 -16.67 9.68 -14.64
C PRO A 299 -15.59 9.09 -13.70
N GLU A 300 -14.31 9.20 -14.05
CA GLU A 300 -13.16 8.71 -13.26
C GLU A 300 -12.71 9.70 -12.17
N TRP A 301 -11.88 9.24 -11.21
CA TRP A 301 -11.42 10.08 -10.09
C TRP A 301 -10.55 11.27 -10.51
N GLY A 302 -9.89 11.27 -11.67
CA GLY A 302 -9.06 12.38 -12.14
C GLY A 302 -7.75 11.91 -12.78
N ASN A 303 -6.59 12.40 -12.28
CA ASN A 303 -5.27 12.03 -12.78
C ASN A 303 -4.41 11.30 -11.74
N GLU A 304 -3.66 10.30 -12.19
CA GLU A 304 -2.55 9.73 -11.44
C GLU A 304 -1.25 10.32 -12.01
N VAL A 305 -0.47 10.98 -11.16
CA VAL A 305 0.76 11.68 -11.56
C VAL A 305 1.94 11.20 -10.73
N LEU A 306 3.04 10.85 -11.40
CA LEU A 306 4.32 10.50 -10.78
C LEU A 306 5.44 11.32 -11.43
N PHE A 307 6.20 12.01 -10.59
CA PHE A 307 7.45 12.66 -10.97
C PHE A 307 8.64 11.92 -10.38
N GLU A 308 9.73 11.91 -11.12
CA GLU A 308 11.05 11.43 -10.71
C GLU A 308 12.00 12.62 -10.69
N PHE A 309 12.80 12.74 -9.64
CA PHE A 309 13.81 13.80 -9.48
C PHE A 309 15.20 13.17 -9.45
N ASP A 310 16.11 13.73 -10.24
CA ASP A 310 17.51 13.30 -10.34
C ASP A 310 18.39 13.91 -9.23
N ASP A 311 17.90 14.91 -8.51
CA ASP A 311 18.57 15.57 -7.39
C ASP A 311 17.64 15.68 -6.18
N ILE A 312 18.24 15.83 -4.99
CA ILE A 312 17.47 16.13 -3.78
C ILE A 312 16.94 17.55 -3.87
N ILE A 313 15.63 17.67 -3.72
CA ILE A 313 14.93 18.93 -3.61
C ILE A 313 14.32 19.05 -2.21
N SER A 314 14.37 20.25 -1.63
CA SER A 314 13.77 20.53 -0.32
C SER A 314 12.27 20.84 -0.42
N GLU A 315 11.78 21.17 -1.61
CA GLU A 315 10.40 21.58 -1.83
C GLU A 315 9.94 21.27 -3.25
N VAL A 316 8.70 20.79 -3.38
CA VAL A 316 7.98 20.66 -4.65
C VAL A 316 6.84 21.67 -4.67
N ASN A 317 6.76 22.45 -5.74
CA ASN A 317 5.63 23.32 -6.03
C ASN A 317 4.90 22.76 -7.27
N LEU A 318 3.79 22.04 -7.04
CA LEU A 318 2.98 21.48 -8.10
C LEU A 318 1.77 22.37 -8.36
N THR A 319 1.76 23.05 -9.50
CA THR A 319 0.61 23.84 -9.95
C THR A 319 -0.43 22.93 -10.58
N LEU A 320 -1.65 22.96 -10.04
CA LEU A 320 -2.82 22.26 -10.58
C LEU A 320 -3.77 23.28 -11.21
N HIS A 321 -4.65 22.84 -12.10
CA HIS A 321 -5.71 23.67 -12.69
C HIS A 321 -7.06 23.19 -12.18
N SER A 322 -7.91 24.10 -11.74
CA SER A 322 -9.30 23.75 -11.41
C SER A 322 -10.13 23.61 -12.68
N ARG A 323 -11.02 22.61 -12.67
CA ARG A 323 -12.00 22.43 -13.73
C ARG A 323 -13.27 23.20 -13.43
N TYR A 324 -13.99 23.54 -14.49
CA TYR A 324 -15.35 24.06 -14.37
C TYR A 324 -16.25 23.05 -13.66
N GLN A 325 -16.95 23.51 -12.63
CA GLN A 325 -17.94 22.75 -11.89
C GLN A 325 -19.35 23.24 -12.23
N LEU A 326 -20.36 22.41 -11.94
CA LEU A 326 -21.75 22.84 -12.05
C LEU A 326 -22.06 23.89 -10.97
N PRO A 327 -22.78 24.98 -11.30
CA PRO A 327 -23.28 25.88 -10.29
C PRO A 327 -24.28 25.14 -9.39
N GLU A 328 -24.06 25.13 -8.07
CA GLU A 328 -25.08 24.66 -7.12
C GLU A 328 -26.15 25.75 -6.98
N ASN A 329 -27.36 25.47 -7.46
CA ASN A 329 -28.48 26.44 -7.50
C ASN A 329 -28.96 26.94 -6.12
N ASN A 330 -28.40 26.49 -4.99
CA ASN A 330 -28.96 26.74 -3.66
C ASN A 330 -27.93 26.83 -2.50
N ARG A 331 -26.65 27.14 -2.77
CA ARG A 331 -25.69 27.40 -1.69
C ARG A 331 -24.85 28.64 -1.95
N GLU A 332 -24.74 29.49 -0.93
CA GLU A 332 -23.78 30.62 -0.88
C GLU A 332 -22.32 30.13 -0.66
N GLN A 333 -22.10 28.82 -0.55
CA GLN A 333 -20.82 28.23 -0.19
C GLN A 333 -20.12 27.64 -1.41
N ALA A 334 -18.84 27.99 -1.58
CA ALA A 334 -17.99 27.41 -2.60
C ALA A 334 -17.82 25.89 -2.39
N THR A 335 -17.78 25.12 -3.48
CA THR A 335 -17.49 23.69 -3.42
C THR A 335 -16.12 23.46 -2.79
N THR A 336 -16.07 22.61 -1.77
CA THR A 336 -14.79 22.18 -1.18
C THR A 336 -14.29 20.94 -1.90
N ILE A 337 -13.08 21.00 -2.46
CA ILE A 337 -12.43 19.89 -3.15
C ILE A 337 -11.51 19.19 -2.15
N PHE A 338 -11.71 17.88 -1.98
CA PHE A 338 -10.84 17.04 -1.17
C PHE A 338 -9.87 16.28 -2.07
N ASN A 339 -8.58 16.41 -1.80
CA ASN A 339 -7.53 15.69 -2.51
C ASN A 339 -6.63 14.97 -1.51
N SER A 340 -6.16 13.78 -1.87
CA SER A 340 -5.13 13.10 -1.09
C SER A 340 -3.83 13.91 -1.12
N PRO A 341 -3.08 13.98 0.00
CA PRO A 341 -1.77 14.59 -0.02
C PRO A 341 -0.84 13.79 -0.96
N PRO A 342 0.16 14.45 -1.54
CA PRO A 342 1.23 13.76 -2.26
C PRO A 342 1.97 12.80 -1.35
N ASP A 343 2.38 11.67 -1.92
CA ASP A 343 3.29 10.73 -1.29
C ASP A 343 4.68 10.92 -1.89
N VAL A 344 5.65 11.19 -1.02
CA VAL A 344 7.06 11.37 -1.37
C VAL A 344 7.84 10.19 -0.85
N PHE A 345 8.60 9.54 -1.73
CA PHE A 345 9.40 8.37 -1.37
C PHE A 345 10.67 8.31 -2.21
N ILE A 346 11.71 7.65 -1.69
CA ILE A 346 12.90 7.33 -2.48
C ILE A 346 12.77 5.89 -2.95
N GLY A 347 12.92 5.65 -4.25
CA GLY A 347 13.02 4.31 -4.82
C GLY A 347 14.47 4.01 -5.18
N CYS A 348 14.98 2.85 -4.75
CA CYS A 348 16.36 2.44 -4.93
C CYS A 348 16.46 1.15 -5.73
N ASN A 349 17.39 1.15 -6.68
CA ASN A 349 17.86 -0.09 -7.30
C ASN A 349 18.71 -0.87 -6.28
N THR A 350 18.65 -2.19 -6.32
CA THR A 350 19.41 -3.04 -5.41
C THR A 350 19.91 -4.28 -6.12
N ASP A 351 21.21 -4.53 -5.98
CA ASP A 351 21.89 -5.67 -6.58
C ASP A 351 21.66 -6.96 -5.77
N LYS A 352 21.03 -6.88 -4.60
CA LYS A 352 20.81 -8.00 -3.66
C LYS A 352 19.48 -8.73 -3.92
N VAL A 353 19.19 -9.03 -5.19
CA VAL A 353 17.92 -9.65 -5.60
C VAL A 353 17.68 -11.01 -4.94
N ASP A 354 18.73 -11.80 -4.73
CA ASP A 354 18.61 -13.14 -4.13
C ASP A 354 18.20 -13.11 -2.65
N VAL A 355 18.67 -12.11 -1.91
CA VAL A 355 18.30 -11.92 -0.49
C VAL A 355 16.84 -11.46 -0.37
N LEU A 356 16.41 -10.62 -1.30
CA LEU A 356 15.03 -10.13 -1.38
C LEU A 356 14.03 -11.26 -1.68
N ASN A 357 14.32 -12.10 -2.68
CA ASN A 357 13.44 -13.22 -3.05
C ASN A 357 13.22 -14.22 -1.90
N ALA A 358 14.18 -14.33 -0.98
CA ALA A 358 14.07 -15.19 0.20
C ALA A 358 13.36 -14.51 1.39
N SER A 359 13.21 -13.18 1.38
CA SER A 359 12.66 -12.43 2.51
C SER A 359 11.13 -12.46 2.51
N PRO A 360 10.47 -12.87 3.62
CA PRO A 360 9.03 -12.83 3.74
C PRO A 360 8.44 -11.41 3.74
N PHE A 361 9.31 -10.41 3.88
CA PHE A 361 9.02 -8.98 3.89
C PHE A 361 9.30 -8.30 2.55
N ASP A 362 9.83 -9.01 1.55
CA ASP A 362 10.01 -8.42 0.23
C ASP A 362 8.65 -8.06 -0.39
N THR A 363 8.69 -6.92 -1.05
CA THR A 363 7.56 -6.21 -1.62
C THR A 363 7.49 -6.40 -3.13
N LYS A 364 8.50 -7.02 -3.75
CA LYS A 364 8.42 -7.55 -5.13
C LYS A 364 7.41 -8.70 -5.13
N ARG A 365 6.15 -8.37 -5.39
CA ARG A 365 5.06 -9.35 -5.43
C ARG A 365 5.01 -10.03 -6.80
N ASP A 366 4.47 -11.24 -6.82
CA ASP A 366 4.03 -11.95 -8.05
C ASP A 366 2.98 -11.15 -8.85
N ILE A 367 2.39 -10.11 -8.24
CA ILE A 367 1.37 -9.23 -8.80
C ILE A 367 2.00 -7.85 -9.01
N GLN A 368 2.21 -7.47 -10.28
CA GLN A 368 3.00 -6.31 -10.71
C GLN A 368 2.19 -5.00 -10.77
N ILE A 369 1.06 -4.91 -10.06
CA ILE A 369 0.08 -3.84 -10.23
C ILE A 369 -0.14 -3.11 -8.92
N GLY A 370 -0.12 -1.77 -8.95
CA GLY A 370 -0.33 -0.91 -7.78
C GLY A 370 0.98 -0.55 -7.07
N ARG A 371 1.55 0.59 -7.49
CA ARG A 371 2.69 1.31 -6.89
C ARG A 371 4.04 0.59 -6.72
N TYR A 372 4.30 -0.46 -7.49
CA TYR A 372 5.65 -1.03 -7.56
C TYR A 372 6.36 -0.54 -8.83
N PHE A 373 6.88 0.70 -8.77
CA PHE A 373 7.58 1.34 -9.88
C PHE A 373 9.11 1.13 -9.85
N ALA A 374 9.63 0.50 -8.81
CA ALA A 374 11.05 0.13 -8.71
C ALA A 374 11.27 -1.33 -9.17
N ASN A 375 12.14 -1.53 -10.16
CA ASN A 375 12.51 -2.85 -10.70
C ASN A 375 13.25 -3.74 -9.68
#